data_AF-A0A9N7UUX1-F1
#
_entry.id   AF-A0A9N7UUX1-F1
#
_cell.length_a   1.000
_cell.length_b   1.000
_cell.length_c   1.000
_cell.angle_alpha   90.00
_cell.angle_beta   90.00
_cell.angle_gamma   90.00
#
_symmetry.space_group_name_H-M   'P 1'
#
loop_
_entity.id
_entity.type
_entity.pdbx_description
1 polymer ?
#
loop_
_entity_poly.entity_id
_entity_poly.type
_entity_poly.pdbx_seq_one_letter_code
_entity_poly.pdbx_strand_id
1 'polypeptide(L)'
;MALTRLCPLLLLLLLFVLLPFSTLGQQRSQSQQRLQQLFQQRLHRNSFSPTCHLSNEGQLLCDQCEPGHTGPRCDRCSNGYYGQPAVPGGSCQPCDCHGNLDLSTPASCDPITGQCLRCRQGYGGEECGSCADGYYGDAVTAKNCQLVTRSGVVFVQRLPSGVCGKRWKKQGFVKA
;
A
#
# COMPACT_ATOMS: atom_id res chain seq x y z
N MET A 1 -23.21 -38.02 71.38
CA MET A 1 -23.20 -37.80 69.92
C MET A 1 -24.40 -36.93 69.56
N ALA A 2 -24.26 -35.61 69.63
CA ALA A 2 -25.28 -34.66 69.22
C ALA A 2 -24.76 -33.94 67.97
N LEU A 3 -24.93 -34.58 66.80
CA LEU A 3 -24.72 -33.89 65.53
C LEU A 3 -26.00 -33.11 65.22
N THR A 4 -25.89 -31.83 65.47
CA THR A 4 -26.87 -30.77 65.25
C THR A 4 -27.33 -30.77 63.79
N ARG A 5 -28.66 -30.85 63.60
CA ARG A 5 -29.29 -30.61 62.31
C ARG A 5 -29.14 -29.13 61.96
N LEU A 6 -28.13 -28.82 61.16
CA LEU A 6 -28.02 -27.52 60.51
C LEU A 6 -29.30 -27.26 59.71
N CYS A 7 -29.95 -26.14 60.00
CA CYS A 7 -31.17 -25.71 59.34
C CYS A 7 -30.91 -25.62 57.83
N PRO A 8 -31.79 -26.16 56.96
CA PRO A 8 -31.61 -26.16 55.51
C PRO A 8 -31.43 -24.75 54.93
N LEU A 9 -31.92 -23.70 55.62
CA LEU A 9 -31.65 -22.31 55.26
C LEU A 9 -30.17 -21.91 55.41
N LEU A 10 -29.45 -22.43 56.41
CA LEU A 10 -28.04 -22.12 56.62
C LEU A 10 -27.15 -22.83 55.57
N LEU A 11 -27.57 -24.03 55.12
CA LEU A 11 -26.91 -24.74 54.03
C LEU A 11 -27.12 -24.03 52.68
N LEU A 12 -28.30 -23.44 52.45
CA LEU A 12 -28.58 -22.64 51.26
C LEU A 12 -27.78 -21.33 51.24
N LEU A 13 -27.68 -20.63 52.38
CA LEU A 13 -26.87 -19.41 52.50
C LEU A 13 -25.38 -19.67 52.22
N LEU A 14 -24.83 -20.80 52.68
CA LEU A 14 -23.44 -21.18 52.40
C LEU A 14 -23.20 -21.54 50.92
N LEU A 15 -24.20 -22.07 50.22
CA LEU A 15 -24.14 -22.30 48.77
C LEU A 15 -24.12 -20.99 47.96
N PHE A 16 -24.75 -19.92 48.44
CA PHE A 16 -24.77 -18.62 47.77
C PHE A 16 -23.48 -17.80 47.97
N VAL A 17 -22.75 -17.99 49.08
CA VAL A 17 -21.50 -17.25 49.36
C VAL A 17 -20.28 -17.87 48.63
N LEU A 18 -20.36 -19.14 48.21
CA LEU A 18 -19.26 -19.86 47.54
C LEU A 18 -19.32 -19.81 46.00
N LEU A 19 -20.38 -19.27 45.40
CA LEU A 19 -20.43 -19.06 43.96
C LEU A 19 -19.83 -17.68 43.63
N PRO A 20 -18.71 -17.60 42.89
CA PRO A 20 -18.08 -16.33 42.58
C PRO A 20 -19.04 -15.49 41.72
N PHE A 21 -19.32 -14.27 42.19
CA PHE A 21 -20.07 -13.20 41.52
C PHE A 21 -19.34 -12.65 40.26
N SER A 22 -18.70 -13.50 39.46
CA SER A 22 -17.75 -13.07 38.42
C SER A 22 -18.18 -13.34 36.99
N THR A 23 -19.47 -13.56 36.71
CA THR A 23 -19.92 -13.81 35.32
C THR A 23 -20.97 -12.84 34.80
N LEU A 24 -21.27 -11.75 35.51
CA LEU A 24 -22.12 -10.66 34.99
C LEU A 24 -21.33 -9.57 34.24
N GLY A 25 -20.05 -9.79 33.94
CA GLY A 25 -19.16 -8.77 33.35
C GLY A 25 -18.56 -9.09 31.99
N GLN A 26 -18.84 -10.25 31.36
CA GLN A 26 -18.17 -10.60 30.09
C GLN A 26 -18.98 -11.62 29.26
N GLN A 27 -20.25 -11.35 28.98
CA GLN A 27 -20.96 -12.04 27.90
C GLN A 27 -21.35 -11.02 26.83
N ARG A 28 -20.35 -10.56 26.09
CA ARG A 28 -20.59 -10.01 24.75
C ARG A 28 -21.25 -11.14 23.95
N SER A 29 -22.50 -10.93 23.56
CA SER A 29 -23.36 -11.97 23.01
C SER A 29 -22.73 -12.63 21.78
N GLN A 30 -22.74 -13.96 21.70
CA GLN A 30 -22.27 -14.71 20.52
C GLN A 30 -23.04 -14.31 19.25
N SER A 31 -24.28 -13.84 19.39
CA SER A 31 -25.05 -13.20 18.32
C SER A 31 -24.58 -11.79 17.95
N GLN A 32 -24.07 -10.99 18.89
CA GLN A 32 -23.40 -9.72 18.58
C GLN A 32 -22.09 -9.97 17.81
N GLN A 33 -21.29 -10.97 18.19
CA GLN A 33 -20.09 -11.36 17.43
C GLN A 33 -20.42 -11.89 16.04
N ARG A 34 -21.49 -12.69 15.88
CA ARG A 34 -21.95 -13.15 14.54
C ARG A 34 -22.47 -12.02 13.66
N LEU A 35 -23.19 -11.03 14.21
CA LEU A 35 -23.62 -9.85 13.46
C LEU A 35 -22.43 -8.95 13.08
N GLN A 36 -21.42 -8.85 13.94
CA GLN A 36 -20.17 -8.16 13.66
C GLN A 36 -19.36 -8.87 12.55
N GLN A 37 -19.33 -10.20 12.55
CA GLN A 37 -18.76 -11.01 11.46
C GLN A 37 -19.57 -10.90 10.15
N LEU A 38 -20.90 -10.84 10.19
CA LEU A 38 -21.76 -10.67 9.01
C LEU A 38 -21.62 -9.27 8.38
N PHE A 39 -21.38 -8.24 9.19
CA PHE A 39 -21.05 -6.89 8.70
C PHE A 39 -19.65 -6.86 8.04
N GLN A 40 -18.67 -7.60 8.58
CA GLN A 40 -17.37 -7.80 7.93
C GLN A 40 -17.51 -8.57 6.61
N GLN A 41 -18.39 -9.57 6.50
CA GLN A 41 -18.57 -10.38 5.28
C GLN A 41 -19.18 -9.61 4.09
N ARG A 42 -19.94 -8.53 4.33
CA ARG A 42 -20.44 -7.66 3.25
C ARG A 42 -19.42 -6.63 2.74
N LEU A 43 -18.29 -6.48 3.44
CA LEU A 43 -17.18 -5.58 3.08
C LEU A 43 -16.06 -6.26 2.27
N HIS A 44 -16.13 -7.58 2.07
CA HIS A 44 -14.99 -8.42 1.67
C HIS A 44 -14.82 -8.73 0.18
N ARG A 45 -15.39 -7.95 -0.75
CA ARG A 45 -14.89 -8.07 -2.15
C ARG A 45 -13.49 -7.51 -2.31
N ASN A 46 -13.06 -6.60 -1.42
CA ASN A 46 -11.78 -5.89 -1.48
C ASN A 46 -11.16 -5.74 -0.08
N SER A 47 -10.83 -6.84 0.59
CA SER A 47 -10.07 -6.81 1.85
C SER A 47 -8.60 -7.06 1.55
N PHE A 48 -7.80 -6.00 1.45
CA PHE A 48 -6.35 -6.06 1.19
C PHE A 48 -5.54 -6.16 2.49
N SER A 49 -6.06 -6.88 3.49
CA SER A 49 -5.39 -7.15 4.75
C SER A 49 -5.98 -8.39 5.42
N PRO A 50 -5.13 -9.27 6.01
CA PRO A 50 -5.60 -10.41 6.79
C PRO A 50 -6.10 -10.02 8.18
N THR A 51 -5.74 -8.83 8.69
CA THR A 51 -6.04 -8.39 10.07
C THR A 51 -6.63 -6.99 10.08
N CYS A 52 -7.88 -6.89 10.52
CA CYS A 52 -8.55 -5.61 10.75
C CYS A 52 -9.34 -5.66 12.06
N HIS A 53 -9.27 -4.58 12.84
CA HIS A 53 -9.92 -4.44 14.14
C HIS A 53 -10.65 -3.09 14.24
N LEU A 54 -11.57 -2.98 15.18
CA LEU A 54 -12.29 -1.73 15.45
C LEU A 54 -11.51 -0.90 16.49
N SER A 55 -11.20 0.35 16.16
CA SER A 55 -10.63 1.33 17.07
C SER A 55 -11.66 1.76 18.14
N ASN A 56 -11.18 2.45 19.17
CA ASN A 56 -12.01 3.01 20.24
C ASN A 56 -13.03 4.05 19.71
N GLU A 57 -12.71 4.72 18.61
CA GLU A 57 -13.61 5.65 17.92
C GLU A 57 -14.59 4.94 16.95
N GLY A 58 -14.62 3.61 16.95
CA GLY A 58 -15.50 2.82 16.09
C GLY A 58 -15.05 2.72 14.63
N GLN A 59 -13.83 3.15 14.30
CA GLN A 59 -13.26 3.04 12.95
C GLN A 59 -12.66 1.66 12.71
N LEU A 60 -12.84 1.10 11.51
CA LEU A 60 -12.15 -0.14 11.12
C LEU A 60 -10.72 0.20 10.72
N LEU A 61 -9.74 -0.36 11.44
CA LEU A 61 -8.31 -0.19 11.21
C LEU A 61 -7.68 -1.53 10.85
N CYS A 62 -6.92 -1.57 9.77
CA CYS A 62 -6.15 -2.70 9.31
C CYS A 62 -4.66 -2.39 9.48
N ASP A 63 -3.91 -3.31 10.08
CA ASP A 63 -2.51 -3.13 10.46
C ASP A 63 -1.53 -3.86 9.52
N GLN A 64 -2.03 -4.76 8.67
CA GLN A 64 -1.22 -5.55 7.74
C GLN A 64 -1.70 -5.39 6.30
N CYS A 65 -1.50 -4.23 5.69
CA CYS A 65 -1.89 -4.04 4.29
C CYS A 65 -1.06 -4.91 3.35
N GLU A 66 -1.72 -5.49 2.34
CA GLU A 66 -1.05 -6.17 1.23
C GLU A 66 -0.14 -5.21 0.45
N PRO A 67 0.87 -5.73 -0.25
CA PRO A 67 1.75 -4.90 -1.08
C PRO A 67 0.95 -4.01 -2.04
N GLY A 68 1.39 -2.76 -2.19
CA GLY A 68 0.72 -1.79 -3.05
C GLY A 68 -0.51 -1.10 -2.43
N HIS A 69 -0.93 -1.48 -1.22
CA HIS A 69 -2.09 -0.92 -0.54
C HIS A 69 -1.68 -0.12 0.72
N THR A 70 -2.49 0.87 1.07
CA THR A 70 -2.27 1.76 2.23
C THR A 70 -3.59 2.36 2.71
N GLY A 71 -3.51 3.15 3.79
CA GLY A 71 -4.66 3.76 4.45
C GLY A 71 -5.22 2.91 5.59
N PRO A 72 -6.13 3.47 6.41
CA PRO A 72 -6.65 2.80 7.60
C PRO A 72 -7.34 1.46 7.30
N ARG A 73 -7.85 1.29 6.08
CA ARG A 73 -8.58 0.09 5.65
C ARG A 73 -7.90 -0.62 4.49
N CYS A 74 -6.66 -0.26 4.18
CA CYS A 74 -5.93 -0.72 3.00
C CYS A 74 -6.71 -0.48 1.69
N ASP A 75 -7.49 0.60 1.66
CA ASP A 75 -8.46 0.96 0.61
C ASP A 75 -7.92 2.03 -0.34
N ARG A 76 -6.61 2.27 -0.32
CA ARG A 76 -5.90 3.23 -1.17
C ARG A 76 -4.63 2.59 -1.71
N CYS A 77 -4.17 3.04 -2.87
CA CYS A 77 -2.88 2.61 -3.40
C CYS A 77 -1.72 3.33 -2.70
N SER A 78 -0.68 2.58 -2.37
CA SER A 78 0.56 3.12 -1.86
C SER A 78 1.34 3.84 -2.97
N ASN A 79 2.35 4.60 -2.59
CA ASN A 79 3.16 5.34 -3.55
C ASN A 79 3.85 4.39 -4.55
N GLY A 80 3.78 4.70 -5.85
CA GLY A 80 4.27 3.82 -6.91
C GLY A 80 3.24 2.80 -7.42
N TYR A 81 2.01 2.83 -6.91
CA TYR A 81 0.91 1.98 -7.32
C TYR A 81 -0.31 2.81 -7.71
N TYR A 82 -1.14 2.28 -8.59
CA TYR A 82 -2.37 2.90 -9.06
C TYR A 82 -3.51 1.88 -9.15
N GLY A 83 -4.75 2.38 -9.12
CA GLY A 83 -5.95 1.57 -9.23
C GLY A 83 -7.10 2.05 -8.36
N GLN A 84 -8.15 1.24 -8.28
CA GLN A 84 -9.38 1.57 -7.55
C GLN A 84 -9.76 0.46 -6.55
N PRO A 85 -8.98 0.27 -5.47
CA PRO A 85 -9.24 -0.76 -4.45
C PRO A 85 -10.56 -0.58 -3.69
N ALA A 86 -11.19 0.59 -3.75
CA ALA A 86 -12.50 0.82 -3.13
C ALA A 86 -13.68 0.27 -3.96
N VAL A 87 -13.49 -0.02 -5.26
CA VAL A 87 -14.54 -0.49 -6.18
C VAL A 87 -14.52 -2.02 -6.23
N PRO A 88 -15.65 -2.74 -6.12
CA PRO A 88 -15.67 -4.20 -6.10
C PRO A 88 -14.87 -4.84 -7.26
N GLY A 89 -13.86 -5.65 -6.92
CA GLY A 89 -12.97 -6.30 -7.89
C GLY A 89 -11.82 -5.42 -8.41
N GLY A 90 -11.78 -4.14 -8.06
CA GLY A 90 -10.62 -3.29 -8.27
C GLY A 90 -9.51 -3.59 -7.28
N SER A 91 -8.26 -3.36 -7.66
CA SER A 91 -7.06 -3.57 -6.85
C SER A 91 -6.02 -2.50 -7.18
N CYS A 92 -4.96 -2.41 -6.38
CA CYS A 92 -3.77 -1.65 -6.74
C CYS A 92 -2.81 -2.50 -7.58
N GLN A 93 -2.18 -1.87 -8.56
CA GLN A 93 -1.15 -2.45 -9.42
C GLN A 93 0.05 -1.51 -9.50
N PRO A 94 1.27 -2.02 -9.69
CA PRO A 94 2.45 -1.16 -9.81
C PRO A 94 2.36 -0.27 -11.04
N CYS A 95 2.78 0.99 -10.91
CA CYS A 95 2.86 1.92 -12.03
C CYS A 95 3.92 1.45 -13.05
N ASP A 96 3.57 1.49 -14.34
CA ASP A 96 4.46 1.06 -15.42
C ASP A 96 5.45 2.18 -15.81
N CYS A 97 6.35 2.46 -14.88
CA CYS A 97 7.35 3.52 -15.01
C CYS A 97 8.76 2.93 -15.14
N HIS A 98 8.85 1.74 -15.73
CA HIS A 98 10.07 0.94 -15.85
C HIS A 98 10.81 0.72 -14.51
N GLY A 99 10.12 0.81 -13.36
CA GLY A 99 10.79 0.75 -12.04
C GLY A 99 11.74 1.92 -11.75
N ASN A 100 11.63 3.03 -12.47
CA ASN A 100 12.48 4.20 -12.36
C ASN A 100 11.78 5.37 -11.65
N LEU A 101 10.76 5.12 -10.82
CA LEU A 101 10.11 6.16 -10.00
C LEU A 101 10.97 6.57 -8.81
N ASP A 102 10.90 7.84 -8.45
CA ASP A 102 11.39 8.33 -7.16
C ASP A 102 10.35 8.10 -6.07
N LEU A 103 10.44 6.96 -5.37
CA LEU A 103 9.51 6.60 -4.29
C LEU A 103 9.79 7.32 -2.95
N SER A 104 10.83 8.15 -2.86
CA SER A 104 11.17 8.89 -1.64
C SER A 104 10.19 10.03 -1.34
N THR A 105 9.43 10.47 -2.35
CA THR A 105 8.41 11.51 -2.23
C THR A 105 7.04 10.93 -2.59
N PRO A 106 5.95 11.33 -1.91
CA PRO A 106 4.61 10.86 -2.25
C PRO A 106 4.20 11.34 -3.65
N ALA A 107 3.24 10.63 -4.25
CA ALA A 107 2.71 10.91 -5.59
C ALA A 107 3.77 10.81 -6.70
N SER A 108 4.61 9.78 -6.67
CA SER A 108 5.59 9.50 -7.73
C SER A 108 4.93 9.10 -9.05
N CYS A 109 3.76 8.46 -8.98
CA CYS A 109 2.84 8.29 -10.09
C CYS A 109 1.42 8.66 -9.65
N ASP A 110 0.57 8.93 -10.62
CA ASP A 110 -0.84 9.21 -10.38
C ASP A 110 -1.56 7.93 -9.91
N PRO A 111 -2.24 7.96 -8.76
CA PRO A 111 -2.81 6.76 -8.15
C PRO A 111 -4.08 6.24 -8.85
N ILE A 112 -4.61 6.95 -9.85
CA ILE A 112 -5.82 6.56 -10.57
C ILE A 112 -5.46 6.10 -11.99
N THR A 113 -4.64 6.88 -12.69
CA THR A 113 -4.27 6.66 -14.10
C THR A 113 -2.98 5.88 -14.26
N GLY A 114 -2.11 5.86 -13.25
CA GLY A 114 -0.79 5.24 -13.32
C GLY A 114 0.28 6.07 -14.01
N GLN A 115 -0.03 7.30 -14.44
CA GLN A 115 0.91 8.20 -15.12
C GLN A 115 2.14 8.46 -14.24
N CYS A 116 3.34 8.36 -14.81
CA CYS A 116 4.59 8.62 -14.10
C CYS A 116 4.80 10.13 -13.95
N LEU A 117 4.86 10.60 -12.70
CA LEU A 117 4.97 12.03 -12.38
C LEU A 117 6.38 12.40 -11.92
N ARG A 118 7.10 11.47 -11.29
CA ARG A 118 8.43 11.71 -10.72
C ARG A 118 9.37 10.54 -10.95
N CYS A 119 10.24 10.69 -11.95
CA CYS A 119 11.33 9.75 -12.18
C CYS A 119 12.46 9.98 -11.17
N ARG A 120 13.17 8.90 -10.83
CA ARG A 120 14.41 8.92 -10.05
C ARG A 120 15.46 9.77 -10.74
N GLN A 121 16.39 10.32 -9.96
CA GLN A 121 17.46 11.17 -10.51
C GLN A 121 18.21 10.47 -11.64
N GLY A 122 18.38 11.19 -12.76
CA GLY A 122 19.06 10.71 -13.95
C GLY A 122 18.16 9.98 -14.96
N TYR A 123 16.89 9.79 -14.63
CA TYR A 123 15.90 9.14 -15.49
C TYR A 123 14.78 10.12 -15.83
N GLY A 124 14.15 9.94 -16.99
CA GLY A 124 13.13 10.82 -17.52
C GLY A 124 12.32 10.17 -18.65
N GLY A 125 11.54 10.98 -19.34
CA GLY A 125 10.52 10.51 -20.28
C GLY A 125 9.19 10.21 -19.60
N GLU A 126 8.14 10.01 -20.41
CA GLU A 126 6.75 9.83 -19.94
C GLU A 126 6.58 8.61 -19.01
N GLU A 127 7.33 7.55 -19.26
CA GLU A 127 7.30 6.32 -18.45
C GLU A 127 8.63 6.10 -17.70
N CYS A 128 9.42 7.15 -17.51
CA CYS A 128 10.79 7.05 -16.98
C CYS A 128 11.70 6.08 -17.78
N GLY A 129 11.39 5.89 -19.06
CA GLY A 129 12.04 4.96 -19.99
C GLY A 129 13.25 5.53 -20.73
N SER A 130 13.64 6.77 -20.48
CA SER A 130 14.85 7.39 -21.03
C SER A 130 15.74 7.93 -19.91
N CYS A 131 17.02 8.16 -20.22
CA CYS A 131 17.83 8.97 -19.32
C CYS A 131 17.35 10.43 -19.38
N ALA A 132 17.42 11.12 -18.24
CA ALA A 132 17.07 12.53 -18.15
C ALA A 132 18.05 13.39 -18.96
N ASP A 133 17.67 14.63 -19.23
CA ASP A 133 18.57 15.61 -19.82
C ASP A 133 19.85 15.74 -18.98
N GLY A 134 21.02 15.67 -19.62
CA GLY A 134 22.29 15.64 -18.90
C GLY A 134 22.80 14.22 -18.57
N TYR A 135 22.00 13.17 -18.80
CA TYR A 135 22.37 11.77 -18.50
C TYR A 135 22.35 10.85 -19.72
N TYR A 136 23.30 9.91 -19.79
CA TYR A 136 23.42 8.93 -20.88
C TYR A 136 23.48 7.50 -20.35
N GLY A 137 23.10 6.53 -21.19
CA GLY A 137 23.07 5.11 -20.83
C GLY A 137 21.82 4.43 -21.37
N ASP A 138 21.47 3.30 -20.77
CA ASP A 138 20.23 2.58 -21.01
C ASP A 138 19.36 2.62 -19.74
N ALA A 139 18.21 3.27 -19.88
CA ALA A 139 17.26 3.51 -18.80
C ALA A 139 16.32 2.33 -18.54
N VAL A 140 16.23 1.34 -19.44
CA VAL A 140 15.24 0.26 -19.37
C VAL A 140 15.90 -1.06 -18.98
N THR A 141 16.91 -1.53 -19.72
CA THR A 141 17.51 -2.85 -19.48
C THR A 141 18.70 -2.74 -18.53
N ALA A 142 19.70 -1.90 -18.84
CA ALA A 142 20.92 -1.81 -18.03
C ALA A 142 20.79 -0.92 -16.77
N LYS A 143 19.79 -0.03 -16.71
CA LYS A 143 19.55 0.90 -15.59
C LYS A 143 20.81 1.69 -15.19
N ASN A 144 21.55 2.19 -16.18
CA ASN A 144 22.86 2.79 -15.97
C ASN A 144 22.96 4.24 -16.46
N CYS A 145 21.92 5.04 -16.29
CA CYS A 145 21.96 6.46 -16.61
C CYS A 145 23.03 7.20 -15.77
N GLN A 146 24.03 7.75 -16.45
CA GLN A 146 25.18 8.44 -15.86
C GLN A 146 25.21 9.90 -16.26
N LEU A 147 25.58 10.77 -15.32
CA LEU A 147 25.74 12.20 -15.58
C LEU A 147 26.88 12.44 -16.58
N VAL A 148 26.65 13.33 -17.54
CA VAL A 148 27.69 13.83 -18.41
C VAL A 148 28.55 14.82 -17.64
N THR A 149 29.77 14.41 -17.30
CA THR A 149 30.72 15.19 -16.49
C THR A 149 31.78 15.93 -17.33
N ARG A 150 31.80 15.75 -18.65
CA ARG A 150 32.78 16.39 -19.54
C ARG A 150 32.14 17.45 -20.44
N SER A 151 32.63 18.68 -20.31
CA SER A 151 32.38 19.77 -21.25
C SER A 151 32.77 19.33 -22.68
N GLY A 152 31.79 19.12 -23.55
CA GLY A 152 32.00 18.69 -24.94
C GLY A 152 31.15 17.49 -25.39
N VAL A 153 30.55 16.75 -24.45
CA VAL A 153 29.58 15.70 -24.79
C VAL A 153 28.20 16.33 -24.90
N VAL A 154 27.65 16.39 -26.11
CA VAL A 154 26.33 16.99 -26.41
C VAL A 154 25.29 15.89 -26.59
N PHE A 155 24.14 16.05 -25.95
CA PHE A 155 22.96 15.20 -26.14
C PHE A 155 22.34 15.40 -27.53
N VAL A 156 22.13 14.31 -28.27
CA VAL A 156 21.40 14.34 -29.55
C VAL A 156 20.23 13.36 -29.45
N GLN A 157 19.01 13.90 -29.41
CA GLN A 157 17.79 13.09 -29.42
C GLN A 157 17.59 12.47 -30.82
N ARG A 158 17.12 11.22 -30.87
CA ARG A 158 16.79 10.55 -32.14
C ARG A 158 15.60 11.28 -32.77
N LEU A 159 15.77 11.84 -33.97
CA LEU A 159 14.64 12.41 -34.71
C LEU A 159 13.69 11.29 -35.17
N PRO A 160 12.37 11.56 -35.29
CA PRO A 160 11.44 10.65 -35.93
C PRO A 160 11.90 10.29 -37.35
N SER A 161 11.64 9.04 -37.76
CA SER A 161 11.93 8.56 -39.11
C SER A 161 11.36 9.53 -40.16
N GLY A 162 12.22 10.23 -40.92
CA GLY A 162 11.81 11.12 -42.02
C GLY A 162 12.24 12.59 -41.93
N VAL A 163 12.88 13.05 -40.84
CA VAL A 163 13.36 14.45 -40.74
C VAL A 163 14.84 14.56 -41.14
N CYS A 164 15.13 15.16 -42.29
CA CYS A 164 16.50 15.50 -42.72
C CYS A 164 16.77 17.00 -42.49
N GLY A 165 17.36 17.35 -41.34
CA GLY A 165 17.74 18.73 -40.99
C GLY A 165 19.23 19.01 -41.22
N LYS A 166 19.57 20.15 -41.85
CA LYS A 166 20.92 20.57 -42.24
C LYS A 166 21.80 21.09 -41.09
N ARG A 167 21.94 20.32 -40.01
CA ARG A 167 23.02 20.52 -39.03
C ARG A 167 23.45 19.16 -38.49
N TRP A 168 24.36 18.53 -39.23
CA TRP A 168 25.10 17.37 -38.75
C TRP A 168 25.89 17.78 -37.50
N LYS A 169 25.61 17.16 -36.35
CA LYS A 169 26.65 17.00 -35.32
C LYS A 169 26.83 15.50 -35.10
N LYS A 170 28.06 15.08 -35.37
CA LYS A 170 28.57 13.72 -35.59
C LYS A 170 28.08 12.70 -34.55
N GLN A 171 27.85 11.47 -35.01
CA GLN A 171 27.55 10.30 -34.18
C GLN A 171 28.77 9.91 -33.34
N GLY A 172 28.55 9.63 -32.05
CA GLY A 172 29.57 9.14 -31.11
C GLY A 172 30.01 10.18 -30.07
N PHE A 173 30.72 9.71 -29.03
CA PHE A 173 31.46 10.59 -28.13
C PHE A 173 32.56 11.28 -28.94
N VAL A 174 32.35 12.55 -29.29
CA VAL A 174 33.44 13.38 -29.83
C VAL A 174 34.14 14.00 -28.64
N LYS A 175 35.38 13.55 -28.35
CA LYS A 175 36.31 14.32 -27.53
C LYS A 175 36.58 15.62 -28.31
N ALA A 176 36.35 16.77 -27.70
CA ALA A 176 36.82 18.04 -28.27
C ALA A 176 38.34 17.98 -28.47
#